data_AF-A0ABC8QYI9-F1
#
_entry.id   AF-A0ABC8QYI9-F1
#
_cell.length_a   1.000
_cell.length_b   1.000
_cell.length_c   1.000
_cell.angle_alpha   90.00
_cell.angle_beta   90.00
_cell.angle_gamma   90.00
#
_symmetry.space_group_name_H-M   'P 1'
#
loop_
_entity.id
_entity.type
_entity.pdbx_description
1 polymer ?
#
loop_
_entity_poly.entity_id
_entity_poly.type
_entity_poly.pdbx_seq_one_letter_code
_entity_poly.pdbx_strand_id
1 'polypeptide(L)'
;MFLKVQLPWNIIIPAENLDAKGLMLQRAIIIRLMDEFSIKKATKDLGYFLAVTTLESIGEGKVRQNSGDVLFPVVFSCITFRIYRGEILEGVVHKILKHGVFLRCGPIENIYLSNKKMPGYEYVPGENPIFMNEKMPKIEKDVVVRFIVIGEKYIEAQREFQAVVSLEGDFLGPVS
;
A
#
# COMPACT_ATOMS: atom_id res chain seq x y z
N MET A 1 -8.39 2.29 4.98
CA MET A 1 -7.89 2.85 3.69
C MET A 1 -6.63 3.74 3.81
N PHE A 2 -6.65 5.01 4.24
CA PHE A 2 -5.41 5.81 4.45
C PHE A 2 -5.28 6.27 5.90
N LEU A 3 -4.08 6.17 6.47
CA LEU A 3 -3.82 6.54 7.86
C LEU A 3 -2.63 7.48 7.93
N LYS A 4 -2.74 8.57 8.69
CA LYS A 4 -1.58 9.34 9.12
C LYS A 4 -1.02 8.68 10.37
N VAL A 5 0.24 8.28 10.34
CA VAL A 5 0.94 7.67 11.49
C VAL A 5 2.19 8.47 11.81
N GLN A 6 2.48 8.60 13.10
CA GLN A 6 3.67 9.28 13.59
C GLN A 6 4.63 8.23 14.17
N LEU A 7 5.87 8.22 13.70
CA LEU A 7 6.84 7.16 13.97
C LEU A 7 8.16 7.73 14.48
N PRO A 8 8.73 7.17 15.55
CA PRO A 8 10.10 7.42 15.93
C PRO A 8 11.06 6.62 15.03
N TRP A 9 12.18 7.23 14.64
CA TRP A 9 13.22 6.58 13.85
C TRP A 9 14.60 7.14 14.15
N ASN A 10 15.64 6.36 13.91
CA ASN A 10 17.02 6.84 14.05
C ASN A 10 17.62 7.02 12.65
N ILE A 11 18.01 8.25 12.33
CA ILE A 11 18.66 8.59 11.07
C ILE A 11 20.15 8.76 11.32
N ILE A 12 20.98 8.09 10.51
CA ILE A 12 22.43 8.21 10.56
C ILE A 12 22.87 9.17 9.45
N ILE A 13 23.56 10.23 9.85
CA ILE A 13 24.15 11.20 8.93
C ILE A 13 25.67 11.00 8.94
N PRO A 14 26.27 10.67 7.78
CA PRO A 14 27.72 10.60 7.64
C PRO A 14 28.39 11.90 8.04
N ALA A 15 29.56 11.83 8.66
CA ALA A 15 30.29 13.03 9.10
C ALA A 15 30.55 14.03 7.95
N GLU A 16 30.80 13.52 6.74
CA GLU A 16 31.00 14.29 5.51
C GLU A 16 29.78 15.15 5.12
N ASN A 17 28.58 14.73 5.54
CA ASN A 17 27.31 15.40 5.25
C ASN A 17 26.86 16.33 6.39
N LEU A 18 27.64 16.44 7.47
CA LEU A 18 27.40 17.38 8.57
C LEU A 18 27.95 18.75 8.18
N ASP A 19 27.14 19.57 7.53
CA ASP A 19 27.55 20.92 7.15
C ASP A 19 27.56 21.87 8.38
N ALA A 20 28.61 22.69 8.47
CA ALA A 20 28.88 23.61 9.56
C ALA A 20 27.87 24.77 9.67
N LYS A 21 26.99 24.98 8.68
CA LYS A 21 26.07 26.15 8.59
C LYS A 21 24.61 25.88 9.01
N GLY A 22 24.30 24.74 9.62
CA GLY A 22 23.05 24.49 10.37
C GLY A 22 21.79 24.20 9.53
N LEU A 23 21.46 25.01 8.52
CA LEU A 23 20.28 24.82 7.63
C LEU A 23 20.37 23.53 6.77
N MET A 24 21.59 23.05 6.55
CA MET A 24 21.87 21.90 5.70
C MET A 24 21.72 20.57 6.44
N LEU A 25 21.75 20.56 7.78
CA LEU A 25 21.57 19.34 8.58
C LEU A 25 20.13 18.81 8.53
N GLN A 26 19.15 19.68 8.75
CA GLN A 26 17.73 19.28 8.67
C GLN A 26 17.39 18.75 7.27
N ARG A 27 17.94 19.38 6.22
CA ARG A 27 17.79 18.91 4.85
C ARG A 27 18.42 17.52 4.66
N ALA A 28 19.63 17.29 5.16
CA ALA A 28 20.28 15.99 5.09
C ALA A 28 19.48 14.90 5.81
N ILE A 29 18.91 15.22 6.98
CA ILE A 29 18.02 14.32 7.73
C ILE A 29 16.76 13.98 6.94
N ILE A 30 16.11 14.98 6.33
CA ILE A 30 14.91 14.77 5.52
C ILE A 30 15.22 13.89 4.31
N ILE A 31 16.28 14.20 3.56
CA ILE A 31 16.70 13.41 2.39
C ILE A 31 16.95 11.95 2.81
N ARG A 32 17.72 11.75 3.88
CA ARG A 32 18.04 10.41 4.37
C ARG A 32 16.81 9.65 4.84
N LEU A 33 15.89 10.32 5.54
CA LEU A 33 14.63 9.73 5.97
C LEU A 33 13.76 9.31 4.77
N MET A 34 13.64 10.16 3.75
CA MET A 34 12.91 9.84 2.53
C MET A 34 13.54 8.66 1.79
N ASP A 35 14.86 8.63 1.65
CA ASP A 35 15.58 7.51 1.02
C ASP A 35 15.31 6.20 1.77
N GLU A 36 15.42 6.20 3.10
CA GLU A 36 15.17 5.01 3.91
C GLU A 36 13.73 4.51 3.87
N PHE A 37 12.75 5.39 3.69
CA PHE A 37 11.34 5.01 3.60
C PHE A 37 10.87 4.73 2.18
N SER A 38 11.56 5.23 1.15
CA SER A 38 11.26 4.91 -0.25
C SER A 38 11.43 3.41 -0.55
N ILE A 39 12.34 2.73 0.15
CA ILE A 39 12.58 1.29 0.04
C ILE A 39 11.71 0.44 0.97
N LYS A 40 11.01 1.06 1.94
CA LYS A 40 10.14 0.33 2.89
C LYS A 40 8.77 0.15 2.27
N LYS A 41 8.39 -1.11 2.02
CA LYS A 41 7.13 -1.44 1.37
C LYS A 41 5.93 -1.35 2.32
N ALA A 42 5.82 -2.28 3.26
CA ALA A 42 4.71 -2.33 4.21
C ALA A 42 5.13 -3.00 5.52
N THR A 43 4.33 -2.80 6.56
CA THR A 43 4.35 -3.62 7.78
C THR A 43 2.96 -4.18 8.05
N LYS A 44 2.90 -5.27 8.83
CA LYS A 44 1.64 -5.88 9.24
C LYS A 44 0.69 -4.90 9.91
N ASP A 45 1.20 -4.04 10.78
CA ASP A 45 0.38 -3.17 11.63
C ASP A 45 0.01 -1.86 10.95
N LEU A 46 0.94 -1.25 10.21
CA LEU A 46 0.75 0.09 9.63
C LEU A 46 0.26 0.05 8.17
N GLY A 47 0.39 -1.09 7.48
CA GLY A 47 0.10 -1.19 6.07
C GLY A 47 1.27 -0.73 5.20
N TYR A 48 0.98 -0.38 3.95
CA TYR A 48 1.96 0.14 2.99
C TYR A 48 2.37 1.55 3.35
N PHE A 49 3.67 1.84 3.36
CA PHE A 49 4.15 3.22 3.44
C PHE A 49 3.99 3.89 2.08
N LEU A 50 3.31 5.04 2.04
CA LEU A 50 3.08 5.77 0.79
C LEU A 50 3.96 7.01 0.68
N ALA A 51 3.97 7.83 1.73
CA ALA A 51 4.71 9.08 1.71
C ALA A 51 5.07 9.53 3.13
N VAL A 52 6.32 9.91 3.34
CA VAL A 52 6.73 10.75 4.47
C VAL A 52 6.17 12.15 4.24
N THR A 53 5.48 12.71 5.23
CA THR A 53 4.77 14.00 5.08
C THR A 53 5.46 15.12 5.84
N THR A 54 5.72 14.93 7.13
CA THR A 54 6.25 15.97 8.00
C THR A 54 7.32 15.40 8.93
N LEU A 55 8.42 16.13 9.11
CA LEU A 55 9.39 15.88 10.16
C LEU A 55 8.95 16.67 11.40
N GLU A 56 8.45 15.96 12.41
CA GLU A 56 7.82 16.57 13.61
C GLU A 56 8.88 17.05 14.60
N SER A 57 9.94 16.26 14.80
CA SER A 57 11.06 16.64 15.67
C SER A 57 12.37 15.95 15.30
N ILE A 58 13.47 16.61 15.64
CA ILE A 58 14.83 16.09 15.60
C ILE A 58 15.37 16.22 17.03
N GLY A 59 15.74 15.10 17.65
CA GLY A 59 16.43 15.09 18.93
C GLY A 59 17.94 15.29 18.77
N GLU A 60 18.64 15.39 19.90
CA GLU A 60 20.08 15.62 19.91
C GLU A 60 20.86 14.51 19.21
N GLY A 61 21.78 14.93 18.33
CA GLY A 61 22.66 14.03 17.59
C GLY A 61 23.68 13.37 18.51
N LYS A 62 23.83 12.05 18.39
CA LYS A 62 24.83 11.27 19.13
C LYS A 62 25.90 10.75 18.18
N VAL A 63 27.14 11.17 18.41
CA VAL A 63 28.30 10.68 17.64
C VAL A 63 28.50 9.20 17.91
N ARG A 64 28.60 8.40 16.85
CA ARG A 64 28.87 6.97 16.95
C ARG A 64 30.37 6.75 17.13
N GLN A 65 30.72 6.00 18.18
CA GLN A 65 32.10 5.57 18.41
C GLN A 65 32.58 4.77 17.18
N ASN A 66 33.76 5.08 16.67
CA ASN A 66 34.47 4.48 15.52
C ASN A 66 34.22 5.06 14.12
N SER A 67 33.01 5.54 13.79
CA SER A 67 32.78 6.11 12.44
C SER A 67 32.76 7.64 12.41
N GLY A 68 32.49 8.29 13.54
CA GLY A 68 32.29 9.75 13.59
C GLY A 68 30.95 10.21 13.01
N ASP A 69 30.15 9.30 12.45
CA ASP A 69 28.78 9.59 12.01
C ASP A 69 27.91 10.00 13.20
N VAL A 70 26.87 10.77 12.92
CA VAL A 70 25.94 11.23 13.95
C VAL A 70 24.59 10.58 13.75
N LEU A 71 24.09 9.95 14.82
CA LEU A 71 22.75 9.40 14.89
C LEU A 71 21.80 10.45 15.45
N PHE A 72 20.77 10.78 14.70
CA PHE A 72 19.68 11.67 15.10
C PHE A 72 18.41 10.86 15.35
N PRO A 73 17.88 10.83 16.58
CA PRO A 73 16.53 10.33 16.81
C PRO A 73 15.55 11.36 16.24
N VAL A 74 14.66 10.92 15.36
CA VAL A 74 13.64 11.76 14.72
C VAL A 74 12.26 11.21 14.99
N VAL A 75 11.27 12.10 14.98
CA VAL A 75 9.87 11.72 14.91
C VAL A 75 9.29 12.35 13.65
N PHE A 76 8.64 11.54 12.82
CA PHE A 76 8.07 12.01 11.56
C PHE A 76 6.67 11.42 11.37
N SER A 77 5.85 12.11 10.59
CA SER A 77 4.58 11.58 10.12
C SER A 77 4.71 11.00 8.71
N CYS A 78 3.97 9.94 8.44
CA CYS A 78 3.78 9.43 7.09
C CYS A 78 2.32 9.02 6.85
N ILE A 79 1.95 8.96 5.58
CA ILE A 79 0.69 8.38 5.13
C ILE A 79 0.95 6.91 4.83
N THR A 80 0.12 6.05 5.40
CA THR A 80 0.09 4.62 5.10
C THR A 80 -1.24 4.20 4.48
N PHE A 81 -1.23 3.07 3.79
CA PHE A 81 -2.41 2.46 3.21
C PHE A 81 -2.63 1.04 3.74
N ARG A 82 -3.81 0.80 4.28
CA ARG A 82 -4.23 -0.52 4.77
C ARG A 82 -5.72 -0.73 4.52
N ILE A 83 -6.05 -1.94 4.09
CA ILE A 83 -7.43 -2.41 3.92
C ILE A 83 -7.86 -3.27 5.10
N TYR A 84 -9.14 -3.24 5.41
CA TYR A 84 -9.74 -4.00 6.51
C TYR A 84 -10.93 -4.82 6.03
N ARG A 85 -11.18 -5.94 6.71
CA ARG A 85 -12.39 -6.74 6.49
C ARG A 85 -13.63 -5.89 6.71
N GLY A 86 -14.57 -5.96 5.78
CA GLY A 86 -15.81 -5.20 5.78
C GLY A 86 -15.74 -3.87 5.04
N GLU A 87 -14.55 -3.38 4.66
CA GLU A 87 -14.44 -2.18 3.83
C GLU A 87 -14.99 -2.46 2.41
N ILE A 88 -15.71 -1.48 1.86
CA ILE A 88 -16.11 -1.45 0.45
C ILE A 88 -15.11 -0.56 -0.28
N LEU A 89 -14.47 -1.10 -1.31
CA LEU A 89 -13.41 -0.45 -2.06
C LEU A 89 -13.61 -0.65 -3.56
N GLU A 90 -12.93 0.17 -4.35
CA GLU A 90 -12.88 0.06 -5.80
C GLU A 90 -11.48 -0.37 -6.24
N GLY A 91 -11.40 -1.29 -7.19
CA GLY A 91 -10.14 -1.75 -7.74
C GLY A 91 -10.24 -2.10 -9.20
N VAL A 92 -9.10 -2.06 -9.88
CA VAL A 92 -8.99 -2.27 -11.32
C VAL A 92 -8.63 -3.72 -11.60
N VAL A 93 -9.40 -4.37 -12.47
CA VAL A 93 -9.12 -5.75 -12.91
C VAL A 93 -7.86 -5.78 -13.75
N HIS A 94 -6.85 -6.54 -13.35
CA HIS A 94 -5.60 -6.66 -14.12
C HIS A 94 -5.36 -8.06 -14.70
N LYS A 95 -6.02 -9.08 -14.15
CA LYS A 95 -5.91 -10.46 -14.65
C LYS A 95 -7.21 -11.22 -14.45
N ILE A 96 -7.64 -11.92 -15.49
CA ILE A 96 -8.86 -12.74 -15.49
C ILE A 96 -8.48 -14.19 -15.71
N LEU A 97 -9.05 -15.08 -14.89
CA LEU A 97 -8.89 -16.52 -14.98
C LEU A 97 -10.26 -17.20 -14.89
N LYS A 98 -10.35 -18.46 -15.32
CA LYS A 98 -11.59 -19.25 -15.25
C LYS A 98 -12.23 -19.30 -13.85
N HIS A 99 -11.42 -19.26 -12.80
CA HIS A 99 -11.87 -19.42 -11.40
C HIS A 99 -12.07 -18.09 -10.67
N GLY A 100 -11.70 -16.95 -11.27
CA GLY A 100 -11.82 -15.64 -10.64
C GLY A 100 -11.00 -14.57 -11.33
N VAL A 101 -11.00 -13.38 -10.74
CA VAL A 101 -10.26 -12.22 -11.24
C VAL A 101 -9.33 -11.67 -10.16
N PHE A 102 -8.21 -11.12 -10.60
CA PHE A 102 -7.30 -10.36 -9.76
C PHE A 102 -7.49 -8.86 -10.00
N LEU A 103 -7.60 -8.12 -8.91
CA LEU A 103 -7.76 -6.68 -8.90
C LEU A 103 -6.57 -6.00 -8.23
N ARG A 104 -6.36 -4.73 -8.58
CA ARG A 104 -5.44 -3.83 -7.88
C ARG A 104 -6.24 -2.73 -7.21
N CYS A 105 -5.93 -2.42 -5.95
CA CYS A 105 -6.50 -1.30 -5.21
C CYS A 105 -5.38 -0.60 -4.44
N GLY A 106 -5.09 0.64 -4.81
CA GLY A 106 -3.91 1.35 -4.31
C GLY A 106 -2.62 0.52 -4.54
N PRO A 107 -1.77 0.34 -3.52
CA PRO A 107 -0.53 -0.43 -3.62
C PRO A 107 -0.73 -1.97 -3.56
N ILE A 108 -1.96 -2.46 -3.39
CA ILE A 108 -2.25 -3.89 -3.27
C ILE A 108 -2.56 -4.45 -4.66
N GLU A 109 -1.71 -5.35 -5.15
CA GLU A 109 -1.88 -5.98 -6.47
C GLU A 109 -2.56 -7.36 -6.41
N ASN A 110 -2.62 -7.95 -5.21
CA ASN A 110 -3.04 -9.33 -4.98
C ASN A 110 -4.42 -9.42 -4.31
N ILE A 111 -5.42 -8.75 -4.90
CA ILE A 111 -6.81 -8.87 -4.49
C ILE A 111 -7.48 -9.92 -5.37
N TYR A 112 -8.00 -10.98 -4.77
CA TYR A 112 -8.61 -12.10 -5.48
C TYR A 112 -10.13 -12.14 -5.26
N LEU A 113 -10.88 -12.09 -6.36
CA LEU A 113 -12.32 -12.28 -6.38
C LEU A 113 -12.62 -13.61 -7.07
N SER A 114 -13.10 -14.59 -6.32
CA SER A 114 -13.50 -15.89 -6.87
C SER A 114 -14.79 -15.77 -7.65
N ASN A 115 -14.94 -16.54 -8.73
CA ASN A 115 -16.21 -16.66 -9.46
C ASN A 115 -17.40 -17.06 -8.56
N LYS A 116 -17.14 -17.84 -7.49
CA LYS A 116 -18.16 -18.22 -6.48
C LYS A 116 -18.69 -17.02 -5.68
N LYS A 117 -17.99 -15.89 -5.72
CA LYS A 117 -18.33 -14.64 -5.05
C LYS A 117 -18.78 -13.55 -6.03
N MET A 118 -19.16 -13.94 -7.25
CA MET A 118 -19.70 -13.08 -8.31
C MET A 118 -21.09 -13.60 -8.73
N PRO A 119 -22.15 -13.39 -7.93
CA PRO A 119 -23.48 -13.93 -8.26
C PRO A 119 -23.97 -13.41 -9.62
N GLY A 120 -24.42 -14.33 -10.48
CA GLY A 120 -24.94 -14.04 -11.82
C GLY A 120 -23.88 -13.78 -12.90
N TYR A 121 -22.59 -13.89 -12.58
CA TYR A 121 -21.52 -13.77 -13.57
C TYR A 121 -21.05 -15.13 -14.06
N GLU A 122 -20.92 -15.27 -15.39
CA GLU A 122 -20.42 -16.47 -16.04
C GLU A 122 -19.12 -16.18 -16.79
N TYR A 123 -18.17 -17.12 -16.71
CA TYR A 123 -16.89 -17.00 -17.38
C TYR A 123 -17.03 -17.30 -18.88
N VAL A 124 -16.59 -16.36 -19.71
CA VAL A 124 -16.52 -16.51 -21.16
C VAL A 124 -15.06 -16.64 -21.58
N PRO A 125 -14.64 -17.81 -22.13
CA PRO A 125 -13.28 -17.99 -22.63
C PRO A 125 -13.06 -17.20 -23.93
N GLY A 126 -11.81 -16.82 -24.20
CA GLY A 126 -11.40 -16.15 -25.43
C GLY A 126 -9.98 -15.61 -25.31
N GLU A 127 -9.53 -14.90 -26.35
CA GLU A 127 -8.27 -14.15 -26.32
C GLU A 127 -8.29 -13.09 -25.20
N ASN A 128 -9.44 -12.44 -25.02
CA ASN A 128 -9.73 -11.54 -23.92
C ASN A 128 -10.84 -12.17 -23.05
N PRO A 129 -10.50 -12.98 -22.04
CA PRO A 129 -11.50 -13.62 -21.20
C PRO A 129 -12.23 -12.59 -20.35
N ILE A 130 -13.53 -12.79 -20.15
CA ILE A 130 -14.41 -11.89 -19.39
C ILE A 130 -15.35 -12.67 -18.49
N PHE A 131 -15.95 -11.98 -17.51
CA PHE A 131 -17.14 -12.45 -16.81
C PHE A 131 -18.35 -11.62 -17.25
N MET A 132 -19.39 -12.29 -17.74
CA MET A 132 -20.60 -11.66 -18.28
C MET A 132 -21.78 -11.91 -17.35
N ASN A 133 -22.66 -10.91 -17.24
CA ASN A 133 -23.92 -10.97 -16.52
C ASN A 133 -25.01 -10.36 -17.41
N GLU A 134 -26.21 -10.93 -17.44
CA GLU A 134 -27.31 -10.43 -18.29
C GLU A 134 -27.83 -9.06 -17.88
N LYS A 135 -27.71 -8.71 -16.60
CA LYS A 135 -28.32 -7.51 -15.99
C LYS A 135 -27.29 -6.46 -15.57
N MET A 136 -26.01 -6.82 -15.52
CA MET A 136 -24.94 -5.98 -15.00
C MET A 136 -23.83 -5.83 -16.05
N PRO A 137 -23.03 -4.74 -16.00
CA PRO A 137 -21.90 -4.60 -16.91
C PRO A 137 -20.93 -5.78 -16.81
N LYS A 138 -20.22 -6.07 -17.90
CA LYS A 138 -19.19 -7.12 -17.93
C LYS A 138 -17.99 -6.74 -17.04
N ILE A 139 -17.35 -7.77 -16.47
CA ILE A 139 -16.04 -7.64 -15.83
C ILE A 139 -15.00 -8.07 -16.85
N GLU A 140 -14.21 -7.11 -17.32
CA GLU A 140 -13.09 -7.33 -18.24
C GLU A 140 -11.83 -6.63 -17.73
N LYS A 141 -10.71 -6.82 -18.42
CA LYS A 141 -9.45 -6.18 -18.06
C LYS A 141 -9.61 -4.66 -18.05
N ASP A 142 -8.98 -4.00 -17.09
CA ASP A 142 -8.95 -2.56 -16.90
C ASP A 142 -10.28 -1.93 -16.43
N VAL A 143 -11.32 -2.73 -16.18
CA VAL A 143 -12.57 -2.27 -15.55
C VAL A 143 -12.39 -2.06 -14.05
N VAL A 144 -12.98 -0.98 -13.54
CA VAL A 144 -13.10 -0.71 -12.10
C VAL A 144 -14.27 -1.51 -11.55
N VAL A 145 -14.02 -2.27 -10.49
CA VAL A 145 -15.03 -3.07 -9.79
C VAL A 145 -15.06 -2.64 -8.33
N ARG A 146 -16.26 -2.31 -7.85
CA ARG A 146 -16.56 -2.08 -6.43
C ARG A 146 -16.84 -3.41 -5.75
N PHE A 147 -16.13 -3.69 -4.67
CA PHE A 147 -16.21 -4.96 -3.94
C PHE A 147 -16.16 -4.74 -2.43
N ILE A 148 -16.60 -5.73 -1.66
CA ILE A 148 -16.42 -5.78 -0.21
C ILE A 148 -15.26 -6.72 0.16
N VAL A 149 -14.40 -6.29 1.08
CA VAL A 149 -13.29 -7.10 1.60
C VAL A 149 -13.81 -8.14 2.60
N ILE A 150 -13.65 -9.42 2.28
CA ILE A 150 -14.06 -10.52 3.18
C ILE A 150 -12.91 -11.01 4.07
N GLY A 151 -11.66 -10.80 3.65
CA GLY A 151 -10.48 -11.13 4.42
C GLY A 151 -9.20 -10.55 3.82
N GLU A 152 -8.25 -10.24 4.69
CA GLU A 152 -6.90 -9.80 4.34
C GLU A 152 -5.87 -10.74 4.97
N LYS A 153 -4.70 -10.81 4.36
CA LYS A 153 -3.54 -11.49 4.94
C LYS A 153 -2.26 -10.74 4.60
N TYR A 154 -1.45 -10.45 5.61
CA TYR A 154 -0.07 -9.98 5.42
C TYR A 154 0.90 -11.14 5.15
N ILE A 155 1.72 -11.00 4.11
CA ILE A 155 2.75 -11.96 3.69
C ILE A 155 4.13 -11.40 4.06
N GLU A 156 4.68 -11.85 5.18
CA GLU A 156 5.95 -11.34 5.74
C GLU A 156 7.10 -11.37 4.74
N ALA A 157 7.27 -12.48 4.01
CA ALA A 157 8.38 -12.67 3.07
C ALA A 157 8.38 -11.65 1.91
N GLN A 158 7.20 -11.17 1.50
CA GLN A 158 7.05 -10.20 0.40
C GLN A 158 6.78 -8.77 0.91
N ARG A 159 6.48 -8.63 2.21
CA ARG A 159 5.97 -7.39 2.82
C ARG A 159 4.80 -6.83 2.04
N GLU A 160 3.85 -7.70 1.73
CA GLU A 160 2.65 -7.40 0.93
C GLU A 160 1.39 -7.87 1.62
N PHE A 161 0.27 -7.24 1.29
CA PHE A 161 -1.05 -7.73 1.65
C PHE A 161 -1.68 -8.46 0.47
N GLN A 162 -2.39 -9.54 0.79
CA GLN A 162 -3.31 -10.21 -0.11
C GLN A 162 -4.71 -10.06 0.48
N ALA A 163 -5.71 -10.00 -0.40
CA ALA A 163 -7.09 -9.97 0.06
C ALA A 163 -7.99 -10.86 -0.79
N VAL A 164 -9.03 -11.35 -0.14
CA VAL A 164 -10.16 -11.99 -0.78
C VAL A 164 -11.36 -11.08 -0.66
N VAL A 165 -12.13 -10.95 -1.73
CA VAL A 165 -13.24 -9.99 -1.85
C VAL A 165 -14.50 -10.65 -2.40
N SER A 166 -15.63 -9.95 -2.29
CA SER A 166 -16.95 -10.44 -2.74
C SER A 166 -17.73 -9.35 -3.47
N LEU A 167 -18.62 -9.77 -4.37
CA LEU A 167 -19.69 -8.95 -4.96
C LEU A 167 -21.08 -9.32 -4.40
N GLU A 168 -21.14 -10.16 -3.36
CA GLU A 168 -22.38 -10.44 -2.64
C GLU A 168 -22.75 -9.22 -1.79
N GLY A 169 -23.83 -8.53 -2.15
CA GLY A 169 -24.33 -7.34 -1.46
C GLY A 169 -24.91 -6.32 -2.44
N ASP A 170 -25.57 -5.29 -1.90
CA ASP A 170 -26.16 -4.24 -2.72
C ASP A 170 -25.08 -3.26 -3.23
N PHE A 171 -25.25 -2.77 -4.45
CA PHE A 171 -24.40 -1.75 -5.09
C PHE A 171 -22.92 -2.16 -5.31
N LEU A 172 -22.62 -3.47 -5.35
CA LEU A 172 -21.31 -4.02 -5.71
C LEU A 172 -21.27 -4.46 -7.18
N GLY A 173 -20.07 -4.51 -7.77
CA GLY A 173 -19.87 -4.86 -9.18
C GLY A 173 -19.10 -3.79 -9.96
N PRO A 174 -19.04 -3.89 -11.29
CA PRO A 174 -18.43 -2.88 -12.15
C PRO A 174 -19.00 -1.48 -11.93
N VAL A 175 -18.12 -0.48 -11.89
CA VAL A 175 -18.48 0.93 -11.80
C VAL A 175 -18.42 1.51 -13.22
N SER A 176 -19.56 1.97 -13.72
CA SER A 176 -19.76 2.60 -15.04
C SER A 176 -20.03 4.08 -14.90
#